data_AF-A0AA50HWT0-F1
#
_entry.id   AF-A0AA50HWT0-F1
#
_cell.length_a   1.000
_cell.length_b   1.000
_cell.length_c   1.000
_cell.angle_alpha   90.00
_cell.angle_beta   90.00
_cell.angle_gamma   90.00
#
_symmetry.space_group_name_H-M   'P 1'
#
loop_
_entity.id
_entity.type
_entity.pdbx_description
1 polymer ?
#
loop_
_entity_poly.entity_id
_entity_poly.type
_entity_poly.pdbx_seq_one_letter_code
_entity_poly.pdbx_strand_id
1 'polypeptide(L)'
;MRATQAKSQATGSLIVGAESTSALLVLRDVPPIKDGKVYQLWAVIDGKKVPCRSFLPNAQGEVLLEIPFEKWLSASEVMVTEEKEVSARQPRGEMVIQGQQMPFQS
;
A
#
# COMPACT_ATOMS: atom_id res chain seq x y z
N MET A 1 8.49 -3.89 3.14
CA MET A 1 7.21 -4.08 3.86
C MET A 1 7.06 -5.56 4.24
N ARG A 2 6.24 -5.92 5.24
CA ARG A 2 6.00 -7.32 5.66
C ARG A 2 4.49 -7.58 5.83
N ALA A 3 3.97 -8.71 5.38
CA ALA A 3 2.56 -9.06 5.55
C ALA A 3 2.22 -9.30 7.03
N THR A 4 1.05 -8.84 7.48
CA THR A 4 0.58 -8.98 8.88
C THR A 4 -0.75 -9.70 8.96
N GLN A 5 -0.75 -10.96 8.51
CA GLN A 5 -1.59 -12.06 8.98
C GLN A 5 -1.04 -13.34 8.36
N ALA A 6 -1.18 -14.48 9.04
CA ALA A 6 -0.61 -15.78 8.66
C ALA A 6 -1.12 -16.38 7.31
N LYS A 7 -1.71 -15.58 6.41
CA LYS A 7 -2.28 -16.05 5.13
C LYS A 7 -1.86 -15.27 3.87
N SER A 8 -1.30 -14.07 3.98
CA SER A 8 -0.85 -13.33 2.79
C SER A 8 0.65 -13.52 2.58
N GLN A 9 1.03 -14.07 1.42
CA GLN A 9 2.43 -14.12 0.97
C GLN A 9 2.85 -12.81 0.30
N ALA A 10 1.95 -11.82 0.22
CA ALA A 10 2.21 -10.58 -0.49
C ALA A 10 3.40 -9.83 0.14
N THR A 11 4.33 -9.43 -0.71
CA THR A 11 5.49 -8.64 -0.33
C THR A 11 5.53 -7.36 -1.14
N GLY A 12 6.33 -6.40 -0.68
CA GLY A 12 6.54 -5.21 -1.47
C GLY A 12 7.47 -4.18 -0.87
N SER A 13 7.74 -3.20 -1.72
CA SER A 13 8.57 -2.04 -1.45
C SER A 13 7.87 -0.78 -1.95
N LEU A 14 8.06 0.30 -1.21
CA LEU A 14 7.74 1.65 -1.65
C LEU A 14 9.08 2.36 -1.82
N ILE A 15 9.37 2.79 -3.04
CA ILE A 15 10.66 3.39 -3.40
C ILE A 15 10.43 4.87 -3.68
N VAL A 16 11.16 5.73 -2.99
CA VAL A 16 11.10 7.19 -3.16
C VAL A 16 12.46 7.65 -3.66
N GLY A 17 12.49 8.32 -4.81
CA GLY A 17 13.71 8.96 -5.32
C GLY A 17 13.99 10.27 -4.59
N ALA A 18 15.26 10.61 -4.40
CA ALA A 18 15.68 11.79 -3.61
C ALA A 18 15.10 13.12 -4.10
N GLU A 19 14.82 13.25 -5.40
CA GLU A 19 14.25 14.45 -6.03
C GLU A 19 12.87 14.18 -6.66
N SER A 20 12.25 13.03 -6.31
CA SER A 20 10.99 12.62 -6.92
C SER A 20 9.79 13.20 -6.18
N THR A 21 8.81 13.69 -6.93
CA THR A 21 7.47 14.03 -6.41
C THR A 21 6.56 12.80 -6.32
N SER A 22 7.04 11.66 -6.80
CA SER A 22 6.34 10.38 -6.82
C SER A 22 7.12 9.25 -6.14
N ALA A 23 6.39 8.27 -5.65
CA ALA A 23 6.91 7.02 -5.15
C ALA A 23 6.49 5.86 -6.06
N LEU A 24 7.37 4.88 -6.22
CA LEU A 24 7.08 3.65 -6.94
C LEU A 24 6.66 2.57 -5.94
N LEU A 25 5.41 2.13 -6.06
CA LEU A 25 4.90 0.95 -5.36
C LEU A 25 5.19 -0.29 -6.19
N VAL A 26 5.92 -1.23 -5.59
CA VAL A 26 6.20 -2.55 -6.18
C VAL A 26 5.69 -3.61 -5.22
N LEU A 27 4.69 -4.38 -5.66
CA LEU A 27 4.15 -5.52 -4.90
C LEU A 27 4.26 -6.82 -5.70
N ARG A 28 4.39 -7.93 -4.98
CA ARG A 28 4.39 -9.30 -5.52
C ARG A 28 3.55 -10.22 -4.64
N ASP A 29 3.13 -11.33 -5.21
CA ASP A 29 2.33 -12.38 -4.54
C ASP A 29 1.05 -11.80 -3.92
N VAL A 30 0.50 -10.75 -4.52
CA VAL A 30 -0.76 -10.14 -4.11
C VAL A 30 -1.88 -11.11 -4.48
N PRO A 31 -2.72 -11.55 -3.53
CA PRO A 31 -3.80 -12.48 -3.81
C PRO A 31 -4.73 -11.96 -4.92
N PRO A 32 -5.24 -12.83 -5.79
CA PRO A 32 -6.24 -12.44 -6.78
C PRO A 32 -7.48 -11.89 -6.06
N ILE A 33 -8.04 -10.82 -6.62
CA ILE A 33 -9.19 -10.15 -6.01
C ILE A 33 -10.47 -10.92 -6.33
N LYS A 34 -11.39 -11.03 -5.36
CA LYS A 34 -12.75 -11.52 -5.62
C LYS A 34 -13.58 -10.41 -6.27
N ASP A 35 -14.55 -10.79 -7.09
CA ASP A 35 -15.40 -9.86 -7.82
C ASP A 35 -15.97 -8.74 -6.92
N GLY A 36 -15.88 -7.50 -7.41
CA GLY A 36 -16.43 -6.32 -6.74
C GLY A 36 -15.57 -5.73 -5.62
N LYS A 37 -14.31 -6.18 -5.45
CA LYS A 37 -13.36 -5.60 -4.48
C LYS A 37 -12.21 -4.88 -5.16
N VAL A 38 -11.49 -4.06 -4.38
CA VAL A 38 -10.27 -3.34 -4.79
C VAL A 38 -9.20 -3.44 -3.69
N TYR A 39 -7.93 -3.31 -4.05
CA TYR A 39 -6.90 -3.04 -3.05
C TYR A 39 -6.75 -1.54 -2.84
N GLN A 40 -6.65 -1.11 -1.59
CA GLN A 40 -6.45 0.29 -1.23
C GLN A 40 -5.14 0.45 -0.46
N LEU A 41 -4.26 1.31 -0.97
CA LEU A 41 -3.08 1.80 -0.25
C LEU A 41 -3.49 2.91 0.70
N TRP A 42 -2.97 2.86 1.93
CA TRP A 42 -3.12 3.91 2.93
C TRP A 42 -1.75 4.31 3.46
N ALA A 43 -1.59 5.59 3.72
CA ALA A 43 -0.51 6.14 4.52
C ALA A 43 -0.98 6.28 5.98
N VAL A 44 -0.09 6.06 6.94
CA VAL A 44 -0.32 6.35 8.34
C VAL A 44 0.47 7.59 8.71
N ILE A 45 -0.24 8.70 8.96
CA ILE A 45 0.32 10.00 9.31
C ILE A 45 -0.27 10.40 10.66
N ASP A 46 0.57 10.60 11.66
CA ASP A 46 0.15 10.90 13.04
C ASP A 46 -0.92 9.93 13.57
N GLY A 47 -0.76 8.64 13.25
CA GLY A 47 -1.70 7.56 13.60
C GLY A 47 -3.00 7.52 12.77
N LYS A 48 -3.23 8.52 11.90
CA LYS A 48 -4.40 8.59 11.02
C LYS A 48 -4.12 7.89 9.69
N LYS A 49 -5.07 7.08 9.24
CA LYS A 49 -5.00 6.34 7.98
C LYS A 49 -5.58 7.23 6.87
N VAL A 50 -4.72 7.66 5.96
CA VAL A 50 -5.05 8.56 4.86
C VAL A 50 -5.12 7.74 3.56
N PRO A 51 -6.22 7.80 2.79
CA PRO A 51 -6.32 7.05 1.54
C PRO A 51 -5.35 7.59 0.51
N CYS A 52 -4.62 6.69 -0.14
CA CYS A 52 -3.62 7.04 -1.14
C CYS A 52 -4.09 6.74 -2.56
N ARG A 53 -4.22 5.44 -2.87
CA ARG A 53 -4.57 4.97 -4.21
C ARG A 53 -5.20 3.59 -4.15
N SER A 54 -6.27 3.41 -4.91
CA SER A 54 -6.86 2.10 -5.19
C SER A 54 -6.19 1.47 -6.42
N PHE A 55 -6.07 0.15 -6.43
CA PHE A 55 -5.46 -0.61 -7.53
C PHE A 55 -5.93 -2.07 -7.60
N LEU A 56 -5.60 -2.71 -8.71
CA LEU A 56 -5.75 -4.14 -8.94
C LEU A 56 -4.37 -4.72 -9.33
N PRO A 57 -4.00 -5.91 -8.84
CA PRO A 57 -2.82 -6.61 -9.35
C PRO A 57 -3.07 -7.09 -10.77
N ASN A 58 -1.98 -7.35 -11.51
CA ASN A 58 -2.06 -8.09 -12.77
C ASN A 58 -2.39 -9.57 -12.53
N ALA A 59 -2.50 -10.36 -13.60
CA ALA A 59 -2.81 -11.78 -13.53
C ALA A 59 -1.77 -12.63 -12.76
N GLN A 60 -0.55 -12.10 -12.56
CA GLN A 60 0.54 -12.73 -11.83
C GLN A 60 0.60 -12.31 -10.35
N GLY A 61 -0.34 -11.47 -9.88
CA GLY A 61 -0.31 -10.96 -8.51
C GLY A 61 0.72 -9.84 -8.30
N GLU A 62 1.16 -9.17 -9.37
CA GLU A 62 2.13 -8.09 -9.30
C GLU A 62 1.48 -6.72 -9.44
N VAL A 63 2.07 -5.72 -8.80
CA VAL A 63 1.67 -4.31 -8.89
C VAL A 63 2.91 -3.46 -9.12
N LEU A 64 2.87 -2.60 -10.12
CA LEU A 64 3.87 -1.58 -10.37
C LEU A 64 3.15 -0.25 -10.62
N LEU A 65 3.20 0.67 -9.66
CA LEU A 65 2.46 1.92 -9.74
C LEU A 65 3.28 3.10 -9.25
N GLU A 66 3.31 4.15 -10.05
CA GLU A 66 3.79 5.46 -9.63
C GLU A 66 2.67 6.20 -8.89
N ILE A 67 2.95 6.73 -7.71
CA ILE A 67 1.96 7.39 -6.86
C ILE A 67 2.49 8.75 -6.42
N PRO A 68 1.73 9.85 -6.57
CA PRO A 68 2.13 11.16 -6.04
C PRO A 68 2.40 11.05 -4.53
N PHE A 69 3.58 11.46 -4.09
CA PHE A 69 4.06 11.18 -2.73
C PHE A 69 4.07 12.43 -1.82
N GLU A 70 4.00 13.63 -2.39
CA GLU A 70 4.12 14.91 -1.66
C GLU A 70 3.21 15.01 -0.43
N LYS A 71 2.00 14.45 -0.49
CA LYS A 71 1.02 14.53 0.60
C LYS A 71 1.28 13.57 1.76
N TRP A 72 2.20 12.61 1.59
CA TRP A 72 2.44 11.55 2.56
C TRP A 72 3.92 11.37 2.89
N LEU A 73 4.76 12.38 2.61
CA LEU A 73 6.17 12.42 2.98
C LEU A 73 6.43 12.13 4.47
N SER A 74 5.49 12.52 5.33
CA SER A 74 5.55 12.31 6.78
C SER A 74 4.94 10.97 7.24
N ALA A 75 4.58 10.08 6.32
CA ALA A 75 4.02 8.78 6.69
C ALA A 75 5.08 7.95 7.43
N SER A 76 4.72 7.47 8.62
CA SER A 76 5.57 6.53 9.37
C SER A 76 5.37 5.10 8.90
N GLU A 77 4.18 4.81 8.37
CA GLU A 77 3.79 3.49 7.90
C GLU A 77 2.91 3.60 6.66
N VAL A 78 2.84 2.49 5.92
CA VAL A 78 1.87 2.26 4.85
C VAL A 78 1.18 0.93 5.07
N MET A 79 -0.04 0.82 4.58
CA MET A 79 -0.79 -0.43 4.63
C MET A 79 -1.60 -0.63 3.36
N VAL A 80 -1.83 -1.89 3.01
CA VAL A 80 -2.71 -2.28 1.92
C VAL A 80 -3.84 -3.11 2.49
N THR A 81 -5.08 -2.72 2.17
CA THR A 81 -6.28 -3.48 2.54
C THR A 81 -7.06 -3.92 1.31
N GLU A 82 -7.81 -5.01 1.43
CA GLU A 82 -8.77 -5.48 0.44
C GLU A 82 -10.16 -4.89 0.76
N GLU A 83 -10.58 -3.87 0.03
CA GLU A 83 -11.80 -3.08 0.28
C GLU A 83 -12.94 -3.43 -0.68
N LYS A 84 -14.18 -3.20 -0.24
CA LYS A 84 -15.38 -3.33 -1.11
C LYS A 84 -15.66 -2.09 -1.95
N GLU A 85 -15.10 -0.94 -1.58
CA GLU A 85 -15.40 0.36 -2.21
C GLU A 85 -14.12 1.19 -2.34
N VAL A 86 -13.94 1.84 -3.50
CA VAL A 86 -12.76 2.66 -3.88
C VAL A 86 -12.66 3.99 -3.10
N SER A 87 -13.63 4.29 -2.21
CA SER A 87 -13.78 5.63 -1.61
C SER A 87 -14.03 5.60 -0.10
N ALA A 88 -13.63 4.52 0.57
CA ALA A 88 -13.70 4.47 2.02
C ALA A 88 -12.82 5.58 2.63
N ARG A 89 -13.36 6.31 3.61
CA ARG A 89 -12.60 7.35 4.35
C ARG A 89 -11.66 6.76 5.40
N GLN A 90 -11.84 5.49 5.71
CA GLN A 90 -11.04 4.70 6.65
C GLN A 90 -11.05 3.24 6.18
N PRO A 91 -9.99 2.46 6.45
CA PRO A 91 -9.97 1.05 6.07
C PRO A 91 -11.04 0.28 6.82
N ARG A 92 -11.73 -0.60 6.09
CA ARG A 92 -12.79 -1.49 6.59
C ARG A 92 -12.51 -2.95 6.22
N GLY A 93 -11.66 -3.14 5.22
CA GLY A 93 -11.24 -4.42 4.70
C GLY A 93 -10.16 -5.11 5.52
N GLU A 94 -9.80 -6.32 5.07
CA GLU A 94 -8.70 -7.07 5.65
C GLU A 94 -7.37 -6.42 5.27
N MET A 95 -6.45 -6.31 6.23
CA MET A 95 -5.09 -5.85 5.97
C MET A 95 -4.25 -6.99 5.39
N VAL A 96 -3.64 -6.72 4.24
CA VAL A 96 -2.90 -7.72 3.45
C VAL A 96 -1.40 -7.46 3.48
N ILE A 97 -1.00 -6.19 3.57
CA ILE A 97 0.40 -5.76 3.72
C ILE A 97 0.48 -4.64 4.75
N GLN A 98 1.50 -4.67 5.60
CA GLN A 98 1.92 -3.53 6.40
C GLN A 98 3.40 -3.21 6.16
N GLY A 99 3.71 -1.94 5.93
CA GLY A 99 5.05 -1.45 5.71
C GLY A 99 5.37 -0.38 6.73
N GLN A 100 6.52 -0.49 7.40
CA GLN A 100 7.06 0.63 8.16
C GLN A 100 8.11 1.34 7.32
N GLN A 101 8.09 2.66 7.35
CA GLN A 101 9.19 3.45 6.80
C GLN A 101 10.36 3.33 7.78
N MET A 102 11.38 2.58 7.40
CA MET A 102 12.63 2.55 8.17
C MET A 102 13.44 3.78 7.76
N PRO A 103 13.81 4.67 8.69
CA PRO A 103 14.82 5.68 8.40
C PRO A 103 16.10 4.96 7.99
N PHE A 104 16.77 5.42 6.92
CA PHE A 104 18.14 4.99 6.67
C PHE A 104 18.97 5.39 7.89
N GLN A 105 19.38 4.41 8.70
CA GLN A 105 20.33 4.65 9.76
C GLN A 105 21.71 4.85 9.11
N SER A 106 22.28 6.02 9.37
CA SER A 106 23.64 6.41 8.97
C SER A 106 24.67 5.72 9.85
#